data_AF-A0A1Q3BJ68-F1
#
_entry.id   AF-A0A1Q3BJ68-F1
#
_cell.length_a   1.000
_cell.length_b   1.000
_cell.length_c   1.000
_cell.angle_alpha   90.00
_cell.angle_beta   90.00
_cell.angle_gamma   90.00
#
_symmetry.space_group_name_H-M   'P 1'
#
loop_
_entity.id
_entity.type
_entity.pdbx_description
1 polymer ?
#
loop_
_entity_poly.entity_id
_entity_poly.type
_entity_poly.pdbx_seq_one_letter_code
_entity_poly.pdbx_strand_id
1 'polypeptide(L)'
;MECMKENPSENEKGMWKLSVDGSSCLTSSGAGLVLTSPDGWTLEYALRFNFKATNNEAEWEALIAGLTITKHLEVQKIEASSDSQLVVGLANGEYEAREDLMIKYLSHFQGMKSAFEILRIVKVPRAENVRADQLSKLATAEKLEKNQTVLVDYLDRPTISEADVMDIYVPQEPNWMTPFINWLRNGILPEDLVEARKLVYRANRFQF
;
A
#
# COMPACT_ATOMS: atom_id res chain seq x y z
N MET A 1 -20.19 12.20 -36.21
CA MET A 1 -20.06 12.06 -34.74
C MET A 1 -19.36 10.74 -34.52
N GLU A 2 -18.03 10.76 -34.49
CA GLU A 2 -17.23 9.55 -34.31
C GLU A 2 -17.28 9.14 -32.84
N CYS A 3 -17.83 7.96 -32.58
CA CYS A 3 -17.70 7.30 -31.29
C CYS A 3 -16.23 6.91 -31.13
N MET A 4 -15.48 7.66 -30.31
CA MET A 4 -14.19 7.22 -29.82
C MET A 4 -14.42 5.94 -29.01
N LYS A 5 -14.08 4.79 -29.60
CA LYS A 5 -13.87 3.57 -28.84
C LYS A 5 -12.48 3.70 -28.22
N GLU A 6 -12.42 3.99 -26.93
CA GLU A 6 -11.17 3.84 -26.18
C GLU A 6 -10.67 2.40 -26.36
N ASN A 7 -9.48 2.24 -26.94
CA ASN A 7 -8.85 0.94 -27.10
C ASN A 7 -8.39 0.45 -25.71
N PRO A 8 -8.87 -0.70 -25.21
CA PRO A 8 -8.49 -1.22 -23.88
C PRO A 8 -6.97 -1.35 -23.69
N SER A 9 -6.22 -1.58 -24.77
CA SER A 9 -4.77 -1.82 -24.72
C SER A 9 -3.92 -0.58 -24.40
N GLU A 10 -4.41 0.64 -24.59
CA GLU A 10 -3.64 1.85 -24.22
C GLU A 10 -3.75 2.18 -22.72
N ASN A 11 -4.90 1.86 -22.11
CA ASN A 11 -5.13 2.09 -20.68
C ASN A 11 -4.40 1.08 -19.77
N GLU A 12 -4.04 -0.08 -20.30
CA GLU A 12 -3.26 -1.10 -19.57
C GLU A 12 -1.74 -0.86 -19.65
N LYS A 13 -1.28 -0.12 -20.66
CA LYS A 13 0.15 0.13 -20.84
C LYS A 13 0.67 1.06 -19.74
N GLY A 14 1.70 0.62 -19.03
CA GLY A 14 2.26 1.37 -17.90
C GLY A 14 1.45 1.28 -16.61
N MET A 15 0.46 0.38 -16.53
CA MET A 15 -0.32 0.14 -15.32
C MET A 15 0.50 -0.61 -14.26
N TRP A 16 0.60 -0.02 -13.08
CA TRP A 16 1.14 -0.69 -11.90
C TRP A 16 0.09 -1.55 -11.23
N LYS A 17 0.52 -2.59 -10.52
CA LYS A 17 -0.36 -3.47 -9.76
C LYS A 17 0.03 -3.47 -8.29
N LEU A 18 -0.94 -3.25 -7.41
CA LEU A 18 -0.76 -3.27 -5.96
C LEU A 18 -1.69 -4.30 -5.36
N SER A 19 -1.19 -5.29 -4.64
CA SER A 19 -2.00 -6.20 -3.82
C SER A 19 -1.82 -5.85 -2.36
N VAL A 20 -2.93 -5.69 -1.63
CA VAL A 20 -2.91 -5.30 -0.21
C VAL A 20 -3.75 -6.26 0.63
N ASP A 21 -3.35 -6.40 1.89
CA ASP A 21 -4.10 -7.14 2.89
C ASP A 21 -3.88 -6.57 4.29
N GLY A 22 -4.93 -6.49 5.08
CA GLY A 22 -4.88 -6.13 6.49
C GLY A 22 -4.97 -7.36 7.40
N SER A 23 -4.24 -7.35 8.52
CA SER A 23 -4.38 -8.36 9.56
C SER A 23 -4.50 -7.71 10.92
N SER A 24 -5.46 -8.18 11.72
CA SER A 24 -5.55 -7.83 13.14
C SER A 24 -5.71 -9.08 14.00
N CYS A 25 -4.98 -9.09 15.11
CA CYS A 25 -5.00 -10.08 16.17
C CYS A 25 -5.25 -9.38 17.51
N LEU A 26 -5.45 -10.14 18.58
CA LEU A 26 -5.76 -9.58 19.91
C LEU A 26 -4.71 -8.57 20.41
N THR A 27 -3.44 -8.80 20.08
CA THR A 27 -2.27 -8.08 20.60
C THR A 27 -1.57 -7.22 19.55
N SER A 28 -1.91 -7.35 18.26
CA SER A 28 -1.20 -6.64 17.18
C SER A 28 -2.03 -6.55 15.91
N SER A 29 -1.76 -5.52 15.11
CA SER A 29 -2.29 -5.37 13.77
C SER A 29 -1.18 -4.99 12.79
N GLY A 30 -1.45 -5.14 11.50
CA GLY A 30 -0.51 -4.79 10.45
C GLY A 30 -1.10 -4.96 9.06
N ALA A 31 -0.28 -4.69 8.06
CA ALA A 31 -0.61 -4.76 6.65
C ALA A 31 0.46 -5.50 5.86
N GLY A 32 0.04 -6.13 4.77
CA GLY A 32 0.88 -6.73 3.76
C GLY A 32 0.66 -6.06 2.42
N LEU A 33 1.74 -5.80 1.68
CA LEU A 33 1.72 -5.07 0.41
C LEU A 33 2.60 -5.77 -0.62
N VAL A 34 2.13 -5.87 -1.85
CA VAL A 34 2.91 -6.29 -3.01
C VAL A 34 2.71 -5.29 -4.13
N LEU A 35 3.73 -4.51 -4.46
CA LEU A 35 3.69 -3.53 -5.54
C LEU A 35 4.52 -4.04 -6.72
N THR A 36 3.90 -4.18 -7.89
CA THR A 36 4.54 -4.62 -9.12
C THR A 36 4.45 -3.54 -10.18
N SER A 37 5.58 -3.25 -10.81
CA SER A 37 5.64 -2.30 -11.91
C SER A 37 5.26 -2.90 -13.25
N PRO A 38 5.05 -2.05 -14.28
CA PRO A 38 4.81 -2.51 -15.64
C PRO A 38 5.97 -3.32 -16.21
N ASP A 39 7.20 -3.05 -15.75
CA ASP A 39 8.42 -3.70 -16.23
C ASP A 39 8.75 -4.98 -15.43
N GLY A 40 7.86 -5.41 -14.55
CA GLY A 40 7.94 -6.70 -13.86
C GLY A 40 8.75 -6.69 -12.56
N TRP A 41 9.31 -5.55 -12.15
CA TRP A 41 9.90 -5.46 -10.81
C TRP A 41 8.81 -5.51 -9.74
N THR A 42 9.07 -6.20 -8.63
CA THR A 42 8.14 -6.33 -7.49
C THR A 42 8.79 -5.90 -6.19
N LEU A 43 8.05 -5.14 -5.39
CA LEU A 43 8.32 -4.82 -3.99
C LEU A 43 7.32 -5.55 -3.11
N GLU A 44 7.82 -6.16 -2.04
CA GLU A 44 6.99 -6.79 -1.02
C GLU A 44 7.25 -6.17 0.35
N TYR A 45 6.18 -5.99 1.12
CA TYR A 45 6.24 -5.28 2.38
C TYR A 45 5.31 -5.84 3.44
N ALA A 46 5.80 -5.88 4.67
CA ALA A 46 5.00 -6.10 5.86
C ALA A 46 5.10 -4.85 6.74
N LEU A 47 3.98 -4.28 7.15
CA LEU A 47 3.91 -3.06 7.95
C LEU A 47 3.21 -3.39 9.26
N ARG A 48 3.91 -3.29 10.38
CA ARG A 48 3.34 -3.50 11.71
C ARG A 48 2.73 -2.20 12.22
N PHE A 49 1.56 -2.29 12.84
CA PHE A 49 0.93 -1.14 13.48
C PHE A 49 1.29 -1.13 14.97
N ASN A 50 1.81 -0.01 15.45
CA ASN A 50 2.03 0.22 16.89
C ASN A 50 0.76 0.72 17.61
N PHE A 51 -0.38 0.64 16.93
CA PHE A 51 -1.71 0.88 17.45
C PHE A 51 -2.58 -0.35 17.19
N LYS A 52 -3.65 -0.48 17.98
CA LYS A 52 -4.65 -1.53 17.79
C LYS A 52 -5.62 -1.10 16.69
N ALA A 53 -5.82 -1.97 15.70
CA ALA A 53 -6.82 -1.81 14.66
C ALA A 53 -7.82 -2.98 14.68
N THR A 54 -9.05 -2.78 14.24
CA THR A 54 -9.94 -3.88 13.83
C THR A 54 -9.48 -4.48 12.49
N ASN A 55 -10.04 -5.62 12.07
CA ASN A 55 -9.72 -6.16 10.74
C ASN A 55 -10.05 -5.16 9.62
N ASN A 56 -11.22 -4.53 9.66
CA ASN A 56 -11.63 -3.57 8.63
C ASN A 56 -10.73 -2.33 8.62
N GLU A 57 -10.33 -1.84 9.80
CA GLU A 57 -9.35 -0.74 9.91
C GLU A 57 -7.99 -1.17 9.32
N ALA A 58 -7.52 -2.38 9.62
CA ALA A 58 -6.25 -2.85 9.09
C ALA A 58 -6.25 -2.99 7.56
N GLU A 59 -7.36 -3.42 6.97
CA GLU A 59 -7.53 -3.47 5.50
C GLU A 59 -7.50 -2.07 4.86
N TRP A 60 -8.14 -1.08 5.51
CA TRP A 60 -8.10 0.30 5.06
C TRP A 60 -6.69 0.90 5.18
N GLU A 61 -6.00 0.68 6.30
CA GLU A 61 -4.62 1.11 6.48
C GLU A 61 -3.69 0.45 5.47
N ALA A 62 -3.89 -0.83 5.13
CA ALA A 62 -3.13 -1.51 4.09
C ALA A 62 -3.31 -0.83 2.72
N LEU A 63 -4.56 -0.58 2.31
CA LEU A 63 -4.85 0.11 1.05
C LEU A 63 -4.24 1.51 1.01
N ILE A 64 -4.42 2.29 2.07
CA ILE A 64 -3.94 3.68 2.14
C ILE A 64 -2.41 3.73 2.18
N ALA A 65 -1.75 2.86 2.94
CA ALA A 65 -0.29 2.78 2.97
C ALA A 65 0.27 2.44 1.58
N GLY A 66 -0.32 1.44 0.90
CA GLY A 66 0.07 1.07 -0.45
C GLY A 66 -0.10 2.22 -1.45
N LEU A 67 -1.23 2.93 -1.42
CA LEU A 67 -1.48 4.09 -2.27
C LEU A 67 -0.60 5.30 -1.92
N THR A 68 -0.20 5.44 -0.66
CA THR A 68 0.70 6.51 -0.23
C THR A 68 2.09 6.29 -0.82
N ILE A 69 2.59 5.04 -0.78
CA ILE A 69 3.85 4.66 -1.43
C ILE A 69 3.78 4.95 -2.93
N THR A 70 2.73 4.52 -3.63
CA THR A 70 2.63 4.72 -5.08
C THR A 70 2.51 6.19 -5.46
N LYS A 71 1.81 7.02 -4.66
CA LYS A 71 1.78 8.48 -4.82
C LYS A 71 3.19 9.08 -4.71
N HIS A 72 3.99 8.67 -3.73
CA HIS A 72 5.36 9.17 -3.56
C HIS A 72 6.32 8.74 -4.67
N LEU A 73 6.04 7.59 -5.30
CA LEU A 73 6.71 7.10 -6.50
C LEU A 73 6.20 7.77 -7.79
N GLU A 74 5.27 8.72 -7.69
CA GLU A 74 4.67 9.46 -8.81
C GLU A 74 4.00 8.56 -9.86
N VAL A 75 3.55 7.38 -9.42
CA VAL A 75 2.79 6.44 -10.26
C VAL A 75 1.48 7.10 -10.68
N GLN A 76 1.25 7.20 -11.99
CA GLN A 76 0.04 7.82 -12.55
C GLN A 76 -1.10 6.81 -12.72
N LYS A 77 -0.79 5.55 -13.03
CA LYS A 77 -1.77 4.50 -13.35
C LYS A 77 -1.56 3.29 -12.44
N ILE A 78 -2.55 3.00 -11.61
CA ILE A 78 -2.49 1.93 -10.62
C ILE A 78 -3.80 1.14 -10.54
N GLU A 79 -3.67 -0.19 -10.46
CA GLU A 79 -4.73 -1.11 -10.10
C GLU A 79 -4.40 -1.72 -8.74
N ALA A 80 -5.20 -1.42 -7.73
CA ALA A 80 -5.06 -1.96 -6.39
C ALA A 80 -6.08 -3.09 -6.18
N SER A 81 -5.61 -4.23 -5.67
CA SER A 81 -6.40 -5.42 -5.41
C SER A 81 -6.45 -5.72 -3.92
N SER A 82 -7.64 -6.05 -3.41
CA SER A 82 -7.87 -6.54 -2.05
C SER A 82 -8.97 -7.60 -2.09
N ASP A 83 -8.97 -8.52 -1.13
CA ASP A 83 -10.06 -9.48 -0.95
C ASP A 83 -11.13 -9.02 0.04
N SER A 84 -10.91 -7.87 0.70
CA SER A 84 -11.85 -7.26 1.63
C SER A 84 -13.06 -6.68 0.90
N GLN A 85 -14.19 -7.39 0.99
CA GLN A 85 -15.46 -6.96 0.38
C GLN A 85 -15.87 -5.55 0.82
N LEU A 86 -15.71 -5.24 2.12
CA LEU A 86 -16.13 -3.97 2.68
C LEU A 86 -15.29 -2.82 2.14
N VAL A 87 -13.95 -2.95 2.16
CA VAL A 87 -13.05 -1.89 1.68
C VAL A 87 -13.25 -1.63 0.19
N VAL A 88 -13.29 -2.70 -0.63
CA VAL A 88 -13.48 -2.54 -2.07
C VAL A 88 -14.85 -1.94 -2.39
N GLY A 89 -15.92 -2.44 -1.75
CA GLY A 89 -17.28 -1.93 -2.00
C GLY A 89 -17.45 -0.48 -1.60
N LEU A 90 -16.88 -0.04 -0.46
CA LEU A 90 -16.88 1.37 -0.07
C LEU A 90 -16.04 2.23 -1.02
N ALA A 91 -14.83 1.77 -1.39
CA ALA A 91 -13.93 2.50 -2.28
C ALA A 91 -14.53 2.74 -3.67
N ASN A 92 -15.28 1.76 -4.18
CA ASN A 92 -16.00 1.81 -5.46
C ASN A 92 -17.37 2.50 -5.37
N GLY A 93 -17.83 2.86 -4.17
CA GLY A 93 -19.15 3.48 -3.97
C GLY A 93 -20.33 2.50 -4.12
N GLU A 94 -20.08 1.20 -4.05
CA GLU A 94 -21.11 0.15 -4.02
C GLU A 94 -21.81 0.11 -2.65
N TYR A 95 -21.13 0.57 -1.60
CA TYR A 95 -21.62 0.65 -0.23
C TYR A 95 -21.57 2.09 0.31
N GLU A 96 -22.42 2.35 1.31
CA GLU A 96 -22.40 3.60 2.08
C GLU A 96 -21.69 3.39 3.42
N ALA A 97 -20.72 4.24 3.73
CA ALA A 97 -20.07 4.27 5.04
C ALA A 97 -21.02 4.87 6.09
N ARG A 98 -21.22 4.18 7.21
CA ARG A 98 -22.12 4.63 8.30
C ARG A 98 -21.41 4.94 9.61
N GLU A 99 -20.32 4.24 9.89
CA GLU A 99 -19.54 4.44 11.09
C GLU A 99 -18.55 5.60 10.87
N ASP A 100 -18.38 6.47 11.88
CA ASP A 100 -17.52 7.66 11.80
C ASP A 100 -16.10 7.34 11.31
N LEU A 101 -15.52 6.22 11.76
CA LEU A 101 -14.20 5.79 11.32
C LEU A 101 -14.18 5.39 9.85
N MET A 102 -15.19 4.64 9.38
CA MET A 102 -15.30 4.24 7.96
C MET A 102 -15.51 5.46 7.06
N ILE A 103 -16.26 6.46 7.53
CA ILE A 103 -16.42 7.74 6.84
C ILE A 103 -15.07 8.43 6.73
N LYS A 104 -14.28 8.51 7.81
CA LYS A 104 -12.94 9.11 7.80
C LYS A 104 -12.00 8.40 6.81
N TYR A 105 -11.97 7.07 6.80
CA TYR A 105 -11.15 6.32 5.84
C TYR A 105 -11.58 6.55 4.40
N LEU A 106 -12.89 6.48 4.13
CA LEU A 106 -13.42 6.73 2.80
C LEU A 106 -13.08 8.16 2.34
N SER A 107 -13.27 9.17 3.20
CA SER A 107 -12.90 10.56 2.89
C SER A 107 -11.40 10.72 2.61
N HIS A 108 -10.53 10.11 3.41
CA HIS A 108 -9.09 10.13 3.17
C HIS A 108 -8.73 9.50 1.81
N PHE A 109 -9.26 8.31 1.53
CA PHE A 109 -9.07 7.62 0.25
C PHE A 109 -9.58 8.44 -0.94
N GLN A 110 -10.75 9.07 -0.84
CA GLN A 110 -11.28 9.94 -1.91
C GLN A 110 -10.35 11.13 -2.18
N GLY A 111 -9.76 11.71 -1.13
CA GLY A 111 -8.76 12.77 -1.26
C GLY A 111 -7.50 12.33 -2.01
N MET A 112 -7.11 11.06 -1.90
CA MET A 112 -5.93 10.51 -2.60
C MET A 112 -6.17 10.27 -4.09
N LYS A 113 -7.42 10.10 -4.54
CA LYS A 113 -7.72 9.75 -5.94
C LYS A 113 -7.15 10.75 -6.95
N SER A 114 -7.09 12.03 -6.58
CA SER A 114 -6.57 13.12 -7.43
C SER A 114 -5.08 12.99 -7.75
N ALA A 115 -4.33 12.16 -7.02
CA ALA A 115 -2.92 11.92 -7.28
C ALA A 115 -2.67 10.95 -8.46
N PHE A 116 -3.71 10.27 -8.95
CA PHE A 116 -3.59 9.26 -9.99
C PHE A 116 -4.44 9.66 -11.21
N GLU A 117 -3.88 9.49 -12.41
CA GLU A 117 -4.63 9.57 -13.67
C GLU A 117 -5.65 8.43 -13.76
N ILE A 118 -5.22 7.22 -13.38
CA ILE A 118 -6.08 6.03 -13.31
C ILE A 118 -5.83 5.31 -11.99
N LEU A 119 -6.88 5.19 -11.17
CA LEU A 119 -6.90 4.38 -9.96
C LEU A 119 -8.09 3.42 -10.03
N ARG A 120 -7.79 2.11 -10.06
CA ARG A 120 -8.81 1.05 -10.01
C ARG A 120 -8.68 0.27 -8.71
N ILE A 121 -9.80 0.04 -8.04
CA ILE A 121 -9.86 -0.85 -6.88
C ILE A 121 -10.63 -2.10 -7.27
N VAL A 122 -9.96 -3.24 -7.24
CA VAL A 122 -10.48 -4.52 -7.73
C VAL A 122 -10.59 -5.50 -6.57
N LYS A 123 -11.76 -6.15 -6.48
CA LYS A 123 -11.93 -7.26 -5.55
C LYS A 123 -11.33 -8.52 -6.16
N VAL A 124 -10.49 -9.22 -5.39
CA VAL A 124 -9.94 -10.53 -5.76
C VAL A 124 -10.34 -11.60 -4.74
N PRO A 125 -10.40 -12.89 -5.10
CA PRO A 125 -10.52 -13.97 -4.13
C PRO A 125 -9.28 -14.04 -3.21
N ARG A 126 -9.46 -14.42 -1.94
CA ARG A 126 -8.35 -14.64 -0.98
C ARG A 126 -7.26 -15.58 -1.52
N ALA A 127 -7.66 -16.58 -2.34
CA ALA A 127 -6.75 -17.52 -2.98
C ALA A 127 -5.80 -16.89 -4.02
N GLU A 128 -6.14 -15.70 -4.53
CA GLU A 128 -5.32 -14.92 -5.46
C GLU A 128 -4.50 -13.83 -4.73
N ASN A 129 -4.89 -13.47 -3.50
CA ASN A 129 -4.22 -12.46 -2.67
C ASN A 129 -3.23 -13.04 -1.63
N VAL A 130 -2.78 -14.29 -1.84
CA VAL A 130 -2.03 -15.07 -0.83
C VAL A 130 -0.75 -14.38 -0.36
N ARG A 131 -0.06 -13.66 -1.25
CA ARG A 131 1.22 -13.03 -0.88
C ARG A 131 1.03 -11.85 0.07
N ALA A 132 0.05 -10.99 -0.21
CA ALA A 132 -0.29 -9.88 0.70
C ALA A 132 -0.80 -10.42 2.05
N ASP A 133 -1.63 -11.48 2.04
CA ASP A 133 -2.08 -12.19 3.25
C ASP A 133 -0.94 -12.74 4.11
N GLN A 134 0.08 -13.33 3.48
CA GLN A 134 1.25 -13.80 4.22
C GLN A 134 2.02 -12.64 4.86
N LEU A 135 2.18 -11.54 4.13
CA LEU A 135 2.91 -10.36 4.62
C LEU A 135 2.17 -9.66 5.77
N SER A 136 0.84 -9.56 5.71
CA SER A 136 0.03 -8.97 6.77
C SER A 136 0.11 -9.82 8.06
N LYS A 137 0.09 -11.15 7.93
CA LYS A 137 0.31 -12.09 9.04
C LYS A 137 1.72 -12.05 9.60
N LEU A 138 2.73 -11.82 8.77
CA LEU A 138 4.10 -11.61 9.23
C LEU A 138 4.20 -10.34 10.08
N ALA A 139 3.50 -9.27 9.70
CA ALA A 139 3.46 -8.03 10.49
C ALA A 139 2.80 -8.21 11.87
N THR A 140 1.86 -9.14 12.01
CA THR A 140 1.18 -9.44 13.28
C THR A 140 1.86 -10.53 14.11
N ALA A 141 2.93 -11.17 13.60
CA ALA A 141 3.64 -12.20 14.33
C ALA A 141 4.36 -11.64 15.59
N GLU A 142 4.28 -12.35 16.72
CA GLU A 142 4.95 -11.96 17.97
C GLU A 142 6.48 -12.05 17.90
N LYS A 143 7.00 -13.01 17.11
CA LYS A 143 8.44 -13.18 16.87
C LYS A 143 8.72 -13.09 15.38
N LEU A 144 9.49 -12.08 14.99
CA LEU A 144 10.16 -12.10 13.70
C LEU A 144 11.26 -13.15 13.79
N GLU A 145 11.19 -14.18 12.94
CA GLU A 145 12.27 -15.17 12.90
C GLU A 145 13.55 -14.46 12.44
N LYS A 146 14.68 -14.74 13.11
CA LYS A 146 15.98 -14.07 12.89
C LYS A 146 16.53 -14.19 11.45
N ASN A 147 15.86 -14.95 10.58
CA ASN A 147 16.22 -15.18 9.18
C ASN A 147 15.18 -14.66 8.17
N GLN A 148 14.20 -13.84 8.61
CA GLN A 148 13.19 -13.30 7.69
C GLN A 148 13.78 -12.21 6.79
N THR A 149 13.62 -12.41 5.48
CA THR A 149 14.09 -11.51 4.42
C THR A 149 13.08 -10.41 4.06
N VAL A 150 11.88 -10.47 4.64
CA VAL A 150 10.82 -9.47 4.46
C VAL A 150 11.06 -8.34 5.44
N LEU A 151 11.07 -7.10 4.95
CA LEU A 151 11.19 -5.95 5.82
C LEU A 151 9.86 -5.71 6.55
N VAL A 152 9.97 -5.57 7.87
CA VAL A 152 8.88 -5.16 8.74
C VAL A 152 9.18 -3.75 9.21
N ASP A 153 8.42 -2.79 8.70
CA ASP A 153 8.44 -1.41 9.20
C ASP A 153 7.22 -1.14 10.07
N TYR A 154 7.16 0.05 10.64
CA TYR A 154 6.19 0.40 11.66
C TYR A 154 5.37 1.62 11.27
N LEU A 155 4.06 1.53 11.48
CA LEU A 155 3.15 2.66 11.45
C LEU A 155 2.71 2.98 12.88
N ASP A 156 3.08 4.17 13.36
CA ASP A 156 2.91 4.54 14.77
C ASP A 156 1.49 4.97 15.12
N ARG A 157 0.74 5.48 14.16
CA ARG A 157 -0.61 6.03 14.36
C ARG A 157 -1.50 5.73 13.16
N PRO A 158 -2.82 5.59 13.35
CA PRO A 158 -3.77 5.45 12.25
C PRO A 158 -3.68 6.64 11.29
N THR A 159 -3.80 6.38 9.99
CA THR A 159 -3.69 7.42 8.96
C THR A 159 -4.82 8.47 9.07
N ILE A 160 -5.96 8.10 9.65
CA ILE A 160 -7.11 8.98 9.86
C ILE A 160 -7.09 9.77 11.18
N SER A 161 -5.96 9.77 11.90
CA SER A 161 -5.81 10.55 13.13
C SER A 161 -5.82 12.06 12.82
N GLU A 162 -6.37 12.88 13.71
CA GLU A 162 -6.66 14.32 13.48
C GLU A 162 -5.44 15.24 13.26
N ALA A 163 -4.22 14.70 13.22
CA ALA A 163 -3.02 15.40 12.83
C ALA A 163 -2.69 15.06 11.37
N ASP A 164 -3.18 15.90 10.44
CA ASP A 164 -2.63 16.21 9.09
C ASP A 164 -3.72 16.41 8.03
N VAL A 165 -4.61 17.40 8.26
CA VAL A 165 -5.44 18.02 7.18
C VAL A 165 -4.72 19.26 6.59
N MET A 166 -3.42 19.41 6.85
CA MET A 166 -2.62 20.49 6.26
C MET A 166 -1.67 19.89 5.23
N ASP A 167 -2.20 19.70 4.02
CA ASP A 167 -1.46 19.41 2.78
C ASP A 167 -0.67 20.67 2.36
N ILE A 168 0.15 21.19 3.28
CA ILE A 168 1.22 22.15 2.99
C ILE A 168 2.49 21.32 3.03
N TYR A 169 3.33 21.48 2.00
CA TYR A 169 4.67 20.93 1.85
C TYR A 169 5.57 21.36 3.03
N VAL A 170 5.32 20.84 4.22
CA VAL A 170 6.25 20.86 5.34
C VAL A 170 7.24 19.73 5.05
N PRO A 171 8.56 19.95 5.18
CA PRO A 171 9.51 18.85 5.18
C PRO A 171 9.15 17.94 6.35
N GLN A 172 8.37 16.89 6.08
CA GLN A 172 8.09 15.82 7.01
C GLN A 172 9.45 15.29 7.47
N GLU A 173 9.62 15.09 8.78
CA GLU A 173 10.76 14.34 9.29
C GLU A 173 10.85 12.99 8.52
N PRO A 174 12.06 12.46 8.28
CA PRO A 174 12.22 11.19 7.59
C PRO A 174 11.33 10.13 8.25
N ASN A 175 10.33 9.64 7.51
CA ASN A 175 9.43 8.60 7.98
C ASN A 175 9.89 7.25 7.43
N TRP A 176 9.18 6.18 7.81
CA TRP A 176 9.53 4.81 7.40
C TRP A 176 9.61 4.65 5.86
N MET A 177 8.92 5.49 5.07
CA MET A 177 8.97 5.45 3.60
C MET A 177 10.16 6.20 3.01
N THR A 178 10.76 7.16 3.72
CA THR A 178 11.79 8.07 3.17
C THR A 178 13.00 7.35 2.55
N PRO A 179 13.62 6.34 3.20
CA PRO A 179 14.77 5.64 2.61
C PRO A 179 14.39 4.86 1.35
N PHE A 180 13.14 4.40 1.28
CA PHE A 180 12.61 3.63 0.16
C PHE A 180 12.33 4.50 -1.07
N ILE A 181 11.64 5.62 -0.87
CA ILE A 181 11.36 6.58 -1.95
C ILE A 181 12.66 7.14 -2.53
N ASN A 182 13.64 7.47 -1.67
CA ASN A 182 14.94 7.93 -2.13
C ASN A 182 15.68 6.90 -2.98
N TRP A 183 15.58 5.62 -2.63
CA TRP A 183 16.21 4.57 -3.43
C TRP A 183 15.49 4.33 -4.75
N LEU A 184 14.17 4.12 -4.74
CA LEU A 184 13.43 3.82 -5.97
C LEU A 184 13.41 4.99 -6.95
N ARG A 185 13.31 6.22 -6.46
CA ARG A 185 13.21 7.41 -7.31
C ARG A 185 14.58 7.94 -7.71
N ASN A 186 15.51 8.03 -6.75
CA ASN A 186 16.76 8.76 -6.93
C ASN A 186 17.99 7.83 -7.00
N GLY A 187 17.82 6.51 -6.82
CA GLY A 187 18.92 5.55 -6.75
C GLY A 187 19.78 5.68 -5.48
N ILE A 188 19.33 6.42 -4.48
CA ILE A 188 20.09 6.73 -3.26
C ILE A 188 19.82 5.65 -2.21
N LEU A 189 20.86 4.94 -1.78
CA LEU A 189 20.77 3.96 -0.70
C LEU A 189 20.89 4.61 0.69
N PRO A 190 20.29 4.01 1.73
CA PRO A 190 20.52 4.40 3.11
C PRO A 190 22.01 4.30 3.50
N GLU A 191 22.45 5.14 4.44
CA GLU A 191 23.81 5.07 4.99
C GLU A 191 24.04 3.79 5.82
N ASP A 192 22.98 3.28 6.48
CA ASP A 192 23.05 1.99 7.16
C ASP A 192 23.18 0.86 6.13
N LEU A 193 24.32 0.19 6.16
CA LEU A 193 24.66 -0.92 5.28
C LEU A 193 23.70 -2.12 5.40
N VAL A 194 23.05 -2.31 6.55
CA VAL A 194 22.03 -3.36 6.73
C VAL A 194 20.77 -2.98 5.97
N GLU A 195 20.29 -1.75 6.12
CA GLU A 195 19.13 -1.24 5.39
C GLU A 195 19.41 -1.14 3.88
N ALA A 196 20.59 -0.68 3.49
CA ALA A 196 21.03 -0.65 2.10
C ALA A 196 21.10 -2.06 1.49
N ARG A 197 21.64 -3.06 2.21
CA ARG A 197 21.65 -4.46 1.75
C ARG A 197 20.24 -5.02 1.62
N LYS A 198 19.35 -4.74 2.58
CA LYS A 198 17.95 -5.14 2.49
C LYS A 198 17.26 -4.50 1.29
N LEU A 199 17.55 -3.24 0.96
CA LEU A 199 17.03 -2.52 -0.21
C LEU A 199 17.59 -3.07 -1.54
N VAL A 200 18.92 -3.21 -1.68
CA VAL A 200 19.58 -3.72 -2.90
C VAL A 200 19.19 -5.17 -3.23
N TYR A 201 18.99 -6.03 -2.22
CA TYR A 201 18.57 -7.41 -2.46
C TYR A 201 17.14 -7.51 -3.01
N ARG A 202 16.29 -6.47 -2.82
CA ARG A 202 14.89 -6.42 -3.29
C ARG A 202 14.75 -6.19 -4.80
N ALA A 203 15.58 -5.33 -5.40
CA ALA A 203 15.51 -5.05 -6.84
C ALA A 203 16.06 -6.20 -7.70
N ASN A 204 17.07 -6.91 -7.20
CA ASN A 204 17.81 -7.89 -8.00
C ASN A 204 17.10 -9.24 -8.18
N ARG A 205 15.88 -9.44 -7.64
CA ARG A 205 15.23 -10.76 -7.69
C ARG A 205 14.37 -11.02 -8.91
N PHE A 206 14.09 -10.04 -9.76
CA PHE A 206 13.36 -10.28 -11.03
C PHE A 206 13.83 -9.33 -12.13
N GLN A 207 15.08 -9.50 -12.57
CA GLN A 207 15.42 -9.29 -13.98
C GLN A 207 15.29 -10.66 -14.66
N PHE A 208 14.29 -10.84 -15.51
CA PHE A 208 14.26 -11.89 -16.51
C PHE A 208 14.31 -11.26 -17.88
#